data_AF-A0A9E3DNS1-F1
#
_entry.id   AF-A0A9E3DNS1-F1
#
_cell.length_a   1.000
_cell.length_b   1.000
_cell.length_c   1.000
_cell.angle_alpha   90.00
_cell.angle_beta   90.00
_cell.angle_gamma   90.00
#
_symmetry.space_group_name_H-M   'P 1'
#
loop_
_entity.id
_entity.type
_entity.pdbx_description
1 polymer ?
#
loop_
_entity_poly.entity_id
_entity_poly.type
_entity_poly.pdbx_seq_one_letter_code
_entity_poly.pdbx_strand_id
1 'polypeptide(L)'
;MDVVERTFGDGTSQVVKFATMLAEYGVERGLIGPREVDRLWDRHLLNSAVVAELLPQHSRTVDVGSGAGLPGVPLAIARPDLRLT
;
A
#
# COMPACT_ATOMS: atom_id res chain seq x y z
N MET A 1 -5.82 15.52 -0.76
CA MET A 1 -4.41 15.07 -0.89
C MET A 1 -3.72 15.00 0.45
N ASP A 2 -4.12 15.83 1.41
CA ASP A 2 -3.49 15.98 2.73
C ASP A 2 -3.27 14.68 3.50
N VAL A 3 -4.22 13.73 3.47
CA VAL A 3 -4.06 12.45 4.17
C VAL A 3 -2.99 11.56 3.53
N VAL A 4 -2.89 11.55 2.21
CA VAL A 4 -1.92 10.73 1.48
C VAL A 4 -0.51 11.23 1.77
N GLU A 5 -0.30 12.55 1.68
CA GLU A 5 1.00 13.17 1.99
C GLU A 5 1.41 12.95 3.45
N ARG A 6 0.46 13.04 4.39
CA ARG A 6 0.73 12.75 5.80
C ARG A 6 1.08 11.29 6.07
N THR A 7 0.48 10.35 5.33
CA THR A 7 0.70 8.91 5.51
C THR A 7 1.99 8.43 4.83
N PHE A 8 2.29 8.92 3.63
CA PHE A 8 3.37 8.41 2.81
C PHE A 8 4.58 9.34 2.68
N GLY A 9 4.46 10.62 3.08
CA GLY A 9 5.56 11.59 3.06
C GLY A 9 6.24 11.66 1.70
N ASP A 10 7.56 11.52 1.68
CA ASP A 10 8.39 11.47 0.46
C ASP A 10 7.96 10.34 -0.50
N GLY A 11 7.37 9.27 0.04
CA GLY A 11 6.83 8.12 -0.70
C GLY A 11 5.54 8.37 -1.46
N THR A 12 4.96 9.58 -1.37
CA THR A 12 3.67 9.91 -2.02
C THR A 12 3.69 9.65 -3.52
N SER A 13 4.78 10.00 -4.21
CA SER A 13 4.91 9.75 -5.65
C SER A 13 4.91 8.26 -6.00
N GLN A 14 5.53 7.43 -5.16
CA GLN A 14 5.61 5.98 -5.34
C GLN A 14 4.26 5.31 -5.11
N VAL A 15 3.52 5.70 -4.05
CA VAL A 15 2.20 5.11 -3.79
C VAL A 15 1.18 5.50 -4.85
N VAL A 16 1.25 6.73 -5.39
CA VAL A 16 0.40 7.15 -6.52
C VAL A 16 0.71 6.30 -7.75
N LYS A 17 1.98 6.10 -8.08
CA LYS A 17 2.38 5.24 -9.20
C LYS A 17 1.91 3.79 -9.00
N PHE A 18 2.03 3.26 -7.78
CA PHE A 18 1.51 1.94 -7.44
C PHE A 18 -0.01 1.85 -7.60
N ALA A 19 -0.75 2.86 -7.15
CA ALA A 19 -2.20 2.96 -7.33
C ALA A 19 -2.59 2.92 -8.82
N THR A 20 -1.89 3.69 -9.66
CA THR A 20 -2.11 3.71 -11.11
C THR A 20 -1.86 2.33 -11.74
N MET A 21 -0.73 1.70 -11.42
CA MET A 21 -0.42 0.35 -11.94
C MET A 21 -1.44 -0.70 -11.49
N LEU A 22 -1.90 -0.62 -10.24
CA LEU A 22 -2.88 -1.57 -9.70
C LEU A 22 -4.28 -1.36 -10.30
N ALA A 23 -4.68 -0.12 -10.56
CA ALA A 23 -5.92 0.19 -11.26
C ALA A 23 -5.91 -0.30 -12.73
N GLU A 24 -4.77 -0.14 -13.42
CA GLU A 24 -4.62 -0.51 -14.83
C GLU A 24 -4.48 -2.03 -15.01
N TYR A 25 -3.51 -2.64 -14.32
CA TYR A 25 -3.14 -4.05 -14.53
C TYR A 25 -3.76 -5.00 -13.51
N GLY A 26 -4.18 -4.50 -12.35
CA GLY A 26 -4.70 -5.34 -11.28
C GLY A 26 -6.02 -5.99 -11.64
N VAL A 27 -6.89 -5.28 -12.37
CA VAL A 27 -8.19 -5.82 -12.79
C VAL A 27 -8.00 -6.92 -13.84
N GLU A 28 -7.17 -6.66 -14.86
CA GLU A 28 -6.86 -7.62 -15.93
C GLU A 28 -6.29 -8.93 -15.36
N ARG A 29 -5.46 -8.83 -14.32
CA ARG A 29 -4.78 -9.96 -13.70
C ARG A 29 -5.55 -10.61 -12.55
N GLY A 30 -6.76 -10.15 -12.24
CA GLY A 30 -7.57 -10.68 -11.14
C GLY A 30 -7.00 -10.39 -9.74
N LEU A 31 -6.10 -9.40 -9.62
CA LEU A 31 -5.50 -8.97 -8.35
C LEU A 31 -6.42 -8.02 -7.58
N ILE A 32 -7.24 -7.25 -8.29
CA ILE A 32 -8.25 -6.38 -7.69
C ILE A 32 -9.56 -6.47 -8.49
N GLY A 33 -10.69 -6.48 -7.79
CA GLY A 33 -12.00 -6.49 -8.43
C GLY A 33 -12.29 -5.14 -9.12
N PRO A 34 -13.02 -5.12 -10.25
CA PRO A 34 -13.32 -3.88 -10.96
C PRO A 34 -14.09 -2.85 -10.10
N ARG A 35 -14.92 -3.32 -9.15
CA ARG A 35 -15.64 -2.44 -8.20
C ARG A 35 -14.76 -1.86 -7.11
N GLU A 36 -13.57 -2.43 -6.90
CA GLU A 36 -12.64 -1.98 -5.88
C GLU A 36 -11.71 -0.87 -6.40
N VAL A 37 -11.62 -0.67 -7.72
CA VAL A 37 -10.81 0.41 -8.33
C VAL A 37 -11.27 1.79 -7.86
N ASP A 38 -12.59 2.04 -7.88
CA ASP A 38 -13.18 3.32 -7.42
C ASP A 38 -12.92 3.59 -5.94
N ARG A 39 -12.57 2.55 -5.18
CA ARG A 39 -12.38 2.58 -3.72
C ARG A 39 -10.94 2.24 -3.32
N LEU A 40 -10.03 2.23 -4.30
CA LEU A 40 -8.67 1.72 -4.14
C LEU A 40 -7.90 2.44 -3.03
N TRP A 41 -8.03 3.77 -2.98
CA TRP A 41 -7.33 4.59 -1.99
C TRP A 41 -7.77 4.28 -0.56
N ASP A 42 -9.07 4.39 -0.28
CA ASP A 42 -9.58 4.29 1.08
C ASP A 42 -9.57 2.84 1.58
N ARG A 43 -9.96 1.88 0.74
CA ARG A 43 -10.11 0.48 1.19
C ARG A 43 -8.83 -0.32 1.18
N HIS A 44 -7.87 0.05 0.32
CA HIS A 44 -6.67 -0.74 0.11
C HIS A 44 -5.42 0.03 0.52
N LEU A 45 -5.13 1.17 -0.09
CA LEU A 45 -3.84 1.86 0.09
C LEU A 45 -3.70 2.51 1.47
N LEU A 46 -4.62 3.39 1.85
CA LEU A 46 -4.59 4.05 3.15
C LEU A 46 -4.82 3.05 4.28
N ASN A 47 -5.75 2.11 4.09
CA ASN A 47 -6.02 1.05 5.05
C ASN A 47 -4.79 0.14 5.30
N SER A 48 -3.97 -0.12 4.26
CA SER A 48 -2.72 -0.88 4.41
C SER A 48 -1.69 -0.20 5.31
N ALA A 49 -1.70 1.14 5.37
CA ALA A 49 -0.78 1.91 6.19
C ALA A 49 -1.23 2.03 7.67
N VAL A 50 -2.47 1.68 8.01
CA VAL A 50 -2.98 1.81 9.40
C VAL A 50 -2.17 0.98 10.40
N VAL A 51 -1.69 -0.20 9.98
CA VAL A 51 -0.88 -1.07 10.85
C VAL A 51 0.53 -0.51 11.10
N ALA A 52 0.98 0.49 10.33
CA ALA A 52 2.32 1.03 10.42
C ALA A 52 2.68 1.49 11.83
N GLU A 53 1.77 2.18 12.53
CA GLU A 53 2.04 2.71 13.88
C GLU A 53 2.19 1.64 14.95
N LEU A 54 1.69 0.43 14.69
CA LEU A 54 1.76 -0.71 15.62
C LEU A 54 3.06 -1.50 15.46
N LEU A 55 3.79 -1.30 14.37
CA LEU A 55 5.03 -2.03 14.07
C LEU A 55 6.23 -1.37 14.74
N PRO A 56 7.04 -2.12 15.51
CA PRO A 56 8.25 -1.59 16.11
C PRO A 56 9.19 -1.02 15.05
N GLN A 57 9.95 0.01 15.43
CA GLN A 57 10.98 0.60 14.56
C GLN A 57 12.00 -0.47 14.15
N HIS A 58 12.41 -0.44 12.88
CA HIS A 58 13.40 -1.36 12.31
C HIS A 58 13.07 -2.85 12.44
N SER A 59 11.79 -3.19 12.67
CA SER A 59 11.37 -4.57 12.81
C SER A 59 11.41 -5.32 11.47
N ARG A 60 11.56 -6.63 11.58
CA ARG A 60 11.42 -7.55 10.46
C ARG A 60 9.98 -8.02 10.41
N THR A 61 9.30 -7.74 9.30
CA THR A 61 7.87 -7.96 9.13
C THR A 61 7.67 -8.82 7.90
N VAL A 62 6.76 -9.78 7.99
CA VAL A 62 6.39 -10.65 6.86
C VAL A 62 4.97 -10.32 6.42
N ASP A 63 4.75 -10.15 5.11
CA ASP A 63 3.43 -10.02 4.52
C ASP A 63 3.02 -11.34 3.86
N VAL A 64 2.16 -12.10 4.57
CA VAL A 64 1.72 -13.42 4.12
C VAL A 64 0.48 -13.30 3.26
N GLY A 65 0.59 -13.72 1.99
CA GLY A 65 -0.52 -13.68 1.05
C GLY A 65 -0.69 -12.32 0.37
N SER A 66 0.40 -11.57 0.21
CA SER A 66 0.42 -10.20 -0.30
C SER A 66 -0.27 -10.01 -1.65
N GLY A 67 -0.38 -11.05 -2.48
CA GLY A 67 -1.19 -11.05 -3.70
C GLY A 67 -0.87 -9.89 -4.64
N ALA A 68 -1.71 -8.85 -4.62
CA ALA A 68 -1.53 -7.59 -5.32
C ALA A 68 -0.37 -6.70 -4.80
N GLY A 69 0.35 -7.16 -3.77
CA GLY A 69 1.30 -6.37 -2.98
C GLY A 69 0.65 -5.61 -1.82
N LEU A 70 -0.52 -6.04 -1.34
CA LEU A 70 -1.25 -5.40 -0.25
C LEU A 70 -1.28 -6.31 0.99
N PRO A 71 -1.01 -5.79 2.20
CA PRO A 71 -0.64 -4.41 2.52
C PRO A 71 0.86 -4.07 2.33
N GLY A 72 1.69 -5.03 1.95
CA GLY A 72 3.15 -4.93 2.01
C GLY A 72 3.78 -3.77 1.25
N VAL A 73 3.35 -3.49 0.01
CA VAL A 73 3.92 -2.39 -0.81
C VAL A 73 3.57 -1.02 -0.25
N PRO A 74 2.29 -0.67 0.03
CA PRO A 74 1.97 0.59 0.71
C PRO A 74 2.70 0.74 2.05
N LEU A 75 2.78 -0.35 2.84
CA LEU A 75 3.45 -0.34 4.13
C LEU A 75 4.95 -0.08 4.00
N ALA A 76 5.62 -0.72 3.05
CA ALA A 76 7.06 -0.49 2.78
C ALA A 76 7.34 0.93 2.30
N ILE A 77 6.42 1.55 1.56
CA ILE A 77 6.52 2.96 1.14
C ILE A 77 6.37 3.89 2.35
N ALA A 78 5.36 3.65 3.20
CA ALA A 78 5.09 4.47 4.39
C ALA A 78 6.15 4.29 5.50
N ARG A 79 6.76 3.10 5.60
CA ARG A 79 7.72 2.73 6.64
C ARG A 79 8.99 2.13 6.03
N PRO A 80 9.84 2.95 5.39
CA PRO A 80 11.07 2.48 4.75
C PRO A 80 12.11 1.94 5.77
N ASP A 81 11.88 2.14 7.06
CA ASP A 81 12.71 1.57 8.12
C ASP A 81 12.49 0.07 8.36
N LEU A 82 11.34 -0.48 7.92
CA LEU A 82 11.00 -1.89 8.10
C LEU A 82 11.81 -2.80 7.17
N ARG A 83 12.11 -4.00 7.65
CA ARG A 83 12.62 -5.10 6.82
C ARG A 83 11.44 -5.98 6.43
N LEU A 84 10.73 -5.59 5.37
CA LEU A 84 9.55 -6.30 4.87
C LEU A 84 9.94 -7.46 3.94
N THR A 85 9.26 -8.60 4.03
CA THR A 85 9.44 -9.78 3.16
C THR A 85 8.12 -10.45 2.85
#